data_AF-A0A9D1PL16-F1
#
_entry.id   AF-A0A9D1PL16-F1
#
_cell.length_a   1.000
_cell.length_b   1.000
_cell.length_c   1.000
_cell.angle_alpha   90.00
_cell.angle_beta   90.00
_cell.angle_gamma   90.00
#
_symmetry.space_group_name_H-M   'P 1'
#
loop_
_entity.id
_entity.type
_entity.pdbx_description
1 polymer ?
#
loop_
_entity_poly.entity_id
_entity_poly.type
_entity_poly.pdbx_seq_one_letter_code
_entity_poly.pdbx_strand_id
1 'polypeptide(L)'
;MIKGACMMNDSSVKHKNKKELIPKMPIDPSHPYAHFQGFLILPFIAALLTFLGSIVMVTFQNPSTLAGFDLFIYWTDFAYIPLLIITFYAWIKRKKYTPYLMIFYFVIHAIWNLSYLVGVDGFRLDTFNLAMSIIWVIYFIRSERVKKVFTN
;
A
#
# COMPACT_ATOMS: atom_id res chain seq x y z
N MET A 1 -26.51 7.02 69.18
CA MET A 1 -26.89 5.60 68.95
C MET A 1 -28.22 5.61 68.18
N ILE A 2 -28.19 5.23 66.88
CA ILE A 2 -29.33 4.86 65.98
C ILE A 2 -30.36 5.97 65.65
N LYS A 3 -30.95 6.16 64.46
CA LYS A 3 -30.76 5.87 63.01
C LYS A 3 -32.08 6.36 62.36
N GLY A 4 -32.06 6.91 61.14
CA GLY A 4 -33.28 7.24 60.39
C GLY A 4 -32.95 8.15 59.21
N ALA A 5 -32.39 7.62 58.11
CA ALA A 5 -33.14 7.07 56.98
C ALA A 5 -34.00 8.14 56.25
N CYS A 6 -33.42 8.76 55.23
CA CYS A 6 -34.19 9.23 54.09
C CYS A 6 -33.50 8.71 52.81
N MET A 7 -34.21 7.78 52.16
CA MET A 7 -34.07 7.39 50.75
C MET A 7 -34.24 8.65 49.88
N MET A 8 -33.80 8.80 48.63
CA MET A 8 -33.56 7.87 47.54
C MET A 8 -32.94 8.68 46.39
N ASN A 9 -32.08 8.02 45.61
CA ASN A 9 -32.06 8.07 44.15
C ASN A 9 -32.04 9.45 43.45
N ASP A 10 -30.86 9.86 42.96
CA ASP A 10 -30.82 10.45 41.62
C ASP A 10 -29.78 9.73 40.75
N SER A 11 -30.30 8.70 40.11
CA SER A 11 -29.75 8.02 38.96
C SER A 11 -29.47 8.99 37.81
N SER A 12 -28.24 9.50 37.70
CA SER A 12 -27.68 9.87 36.40
C SER A 12 -26.16 9.83 36.37
N VAL A 13 -25.59 8.66 36.71
CA VAL A 13 -24.29 8.27 36.16
C VAL A 13 -24.50 8.09 34.66
N LYS A 14 -24.41 9.20 33.91
CA LYS A 14 -24.21 9.18 32.47
C LYS A 14 -22.92 8.39 32.26
N HIS A 15 -23.06 7.11 31.98
CA HIS A 15 -22.09 6.34 31.22
C HIS A 15 -21.92 7.08 29.88
N LYS A 16 -21.07 8.11 29.88
CA LYS A 16 -20.40 8.56 28.66
C LYS A 16 -19.68 7.32 28.20
N ASN A 17 -20.25 6.69 27.18
CA ASN A 17 -19.63 5.71 26.33
C ASN A 17 -18.30 6.32 25.88
N LYS A 18 -17.26 6.09 26.66
CA LYS A 18 -15.88 6.41 26.32
C LYS A 18 -15.59 5.37 25.26
N LYS A 19 -16.00 5.66 24.01
CA LYS A 19 -15.38 5.04 22.84
C LYS A 19 -13.90 5.16 23.14
N GLU A 20 -13.28 4.04 23.48
CA GLU A 20 -11.85 3.94 23.60
C GLU A 20 -11.32 4.46 22.28
N LEU A 21 -10.90 5.73 22.32
CA LEU A 21 -10.19 6.36 21.25
C LEU A 21 -8.89 5.59 21.26
N ILE A 22 -8.82 4.50 20.47
CA ILE A 22 -7.58 3.78 20.21
C ILE A 22 -6.56 4.90 20.00
N PRO A 23 -5.55 5.05 20.88
CA PRO A 23 -4.61 6.12 20.72
C PRO A 23 -3.99 5.88 19.35
N LYS A 24 -4.38 6.70 18.36
CA LYS A 24 -3.64 6.81 17.12
C LYS A 24 -2.31 7.34 17.59
N MET A 25 -1.38 6.44 17.92
CA MET A 25 0.00 6.82 18.13
C MET A 25 0.36 7.62 16.88
N PRO A 26 0.55 8.95 16.99
CA PRO A 26 0.87 9.74 15.84
C PRO A 26 2.22 9.20 15.38
N ILE A 27 2.22 8.47 14.27
CA ILE A 27 3.45 7.94 13.67
C ILE A 27 4.31 9.17 13.39
N ASP A 28 5.38 9.32 14.18
CA ASP A 28 6.29 10.44 14.07
C ASP A 28 6.99 10.36 12.70
N PRO A 29 6.76 11.30 11.78
CA PRO A 29 7.40 11.30 10.47
C PRO A 29 8.91 11.47 10.55
N SER A 30 9.46 11.96 11.67
CA SER A 30 10.89 12.09 11.89
C SER A 30 11.57 10.75 12.23
N HIS A 31 10.80 9.76 12.70
CA HIS A 31 11.34 8.46 13.07
C HIS A 31 12.04 7.78 11.87
N PRO A 32 13.23 7.17 12.05
CA PRO A 32 13.99 6.57 10.94
C PRO A 32 13.17 5.58 10.11
N TYR A 33 12.31 4.80 10.79
CA TYR A 33 11.47 3.76 10.19
C TYR A 33 10.02 4.21 9.90
N ALA A 34 9.72 5.51 9.89
CA ALA A 34 8.35 6.02 9.65
C ALA A 34 7.73 5.55 8.32
N HIS A 35 8.58 5.23 7.33
CA HIS A 35 8.21 4.69 6.02
C HIS A 35 7.82 3.20 6.03
N PHE A 36 8.10 2.47 7.13
CA PHE A 36 7.74 1.06 7.31
C PHE A 36 6.61 0.85 8.33
N GLN A 37 5.98 1.90 8.84
CA GLN A 37 4.95 1.78 9.89
C GLN A 37 3.52 1.78 9.32
N GLY A 38 2.61 1.06 9.98
CA GLY A 38 1.18 1.03 9.62
C GLY A 38 0.94 0.68 8.15
N PHE A 39 -0.03 1.34 7.52
CA PHE A 39 -0.42 1.05 6.12
C PHE A 39 0.64 1.38 5.05
N LEU A 40 1.71 2.12 5.39
CA LEU A 40 2.69 2.54 4.39
C LEU A 40 3.63 1.40 3.97
N ILE A 41 3.75 0.33 4.77
CA ILE A 41 4.58 -0.84 4.43
C ILE A 41 3.95 -1.72 3.35
N LEU A 42 2.63 -1.76 3.25
CA LEU A 42 1.91 -2.61 2.29
C LEU A 42 2.31 -2.35 0.83
N PRO A 43 2.36 -1.11 0.33
CA PRO A 43 2.76 -0.86 -1.05
C PRO A 43 4.24 -1.19 -1.29
N PHE A 44 5.09 -1.09 -0.27
CA PHE A 44 6.48 -1.57 -0.35
C PHE A 44 6.56 -3.09 -0.47
N ILE A 45 5.79 -3.83 0.34
CA ILE A 45 5.70 -5.30 0.24
C ILE A 45 5.18 -5.71 -1.14
N ALA A 46 4.16 -5.03 -1.66
CA ALA A 46 3.64 -5.31 -3.00
C ALA A 46 4.74 -5.15 -4.07
N ALA A 47 5.45 -4.02 -4.05
CA ALA A 47 6.57 -3.78 -4.97
C ALA A 47 7.70 -4.81 -4.81
N LEU A 48 7.99 -5.24 -3.58
CA LEU A 48 8.99 -6.28 -3.31
C LEU A 48 8.58 -7.64 -3.89
N LEU A 49 7.31 -8.04 -3.73
CA LEU A 49 6.81 -9.28 -4.31
C LEU A 49 6.84 -9.25 -5.83
N THR A 50 6.46 -8.12 -6.44
CA THR A 50 6.60 -7.92 -7.89
C THR A 50 8.05 -8.01 -8.33
N PHE A 51 8.99 -7.38 -7.60
CA PHE A 51 10.41 -7.47 -7.90
C PHE A 51 10.93 -8.92 -7.90
N LEU A 52 10.56 -9.70 -6.88
CA LEU A 52 10.91 -11.12 -6.80
C LEU A 52 10.29 -11.90 -7.96
N GLY A 53 9.03 -11.62 -8.31
CA GLY A 53 8.36 -12.19 -9.47
C GLY A 53 9.09 -11.90 -10.78
N SER A 54 9.45 -10.64 -11.03
CA SER A 54 10.17 -10.23 -12.24
C SER A 54 11.56 -10.88 -12.31
N ILE A 55 12.29 -11.00 -11.19
CA ILE A 55 13.56 -11.73 -11.15
C ILE A 55 13.36 -13.19 -11.55
N VAL A 56 12.35 -13.87 -10.99
CA VAL A 56 12.05 -15.26 -11.32
C VAL A 56 11.71 -15.39 -12.80
N MET A 57 10.83 -14.52 -13.34
CA MET A 57 10.44 -14.52 -14.75
C MET A 57 11.67 -14.37 -15.66
N VAL A 58 12.51 -13.37 -15.41
CA VAL A 58 13.67 -13.05 -16.26
C VAL A 58 14.77 -14.11 -16.18
N THR A 59 14.97 -14.72 -15.01
CA THR A 59 16.07 -15.67 -14.76
C THR A 59 15.76 -17.07 -15.27
N PHE A 60 14.51 -17.53 -15.11
CA PHE A 60 14.14 -18.92 -15.38
C PHE A 60 13.44 -19.13 -16.73
N GLN A 61 12.91 -18.07 -17.36
CA GLN A 61 12.31 -18.19 -18.68
C GLN A 61 13.31 -17.90 -19.79
N ASN A 62 13.28 -18.72 -20.83
CA ASN A 62 14.04 -18.45 -22.05
C ASN A 62 13.20 -17.59 -23.00
N PRO A 63 13.61 -16.35 -23.32
CA PRO A 63 12.82 -15.48 -24.19
C PRO A 63 12.63 -16.05 -25.61
N SER A 64 13.52 -16.94 -26.08
CA SER A 64 13.38 -17.55 -27.41
C SER A 64 12.22 -18.56 -27.49
N THR A 65 11.69 -19.01 -26.35
CA THR A 65 10.57 -19.97 -26.29
C THR A 65 9.24 -19.29 -25.98
N LEU A 66 9.23 -17.99 -25.70
CA LEU A 66 8.02 -17.23 -25.39
C LEU A 66 7.46 -16.60 -26.67
N ALA A 67 6.13 -16.49 -26.76
CA ALA A 67 5.45 -15.84 -27.87
C ALA A 67 4.23 -15.04 -27.37
N GLY A 68 3.76 -14.10 -28.19
CA GLY A 68 2.57 -13.31 -27.89
C GLY A 68 2.68 -12.55 -26.57
N PHE A 69 1.68 -12.71 -25.70
CA PHE A 69 1.56 -11.97 -24.46
C PHE A 69 2.63 -12.35 -23.41
N ASP A 70 3.08 -13.61 -23.39
CA ASP A 70 4.13 -14.04 -22.45
C ASP A 70 5.49 -13.39 -22.73
N LEU A 71 5.82 -13.21 -24.02
CA LEU A 71 7.03 -12.49 -24.42
C LEU A 71 6.94 -10.99 -24.04
N PHE A 72 5.74 -10.40 -24.15
CA PHE A 72 5.50 -9.04 -23.69
C PHE A 72 5.72 -8.92 -22.18
N ILE A 73 5.16 -9.83 -21.38
CA ILE A 73 5.36 -9.86 -19.92
C ILE A 73 6.86 -9.91 -19.60
N TYR A 74 7.60 -10.83 -20.23
CA TYR A 74 9.04 -10.97 -20.02
C TYR A 74 9.80 -9.65 -20.20
N TRP A 75 9.59 -8.95 -21.32
CA TRP A 75 10.29 -7.68 -21.58
C TRP A 75 9.87 -6.59 -20.60
N THR A 76 8.60 -6.56 -20.21
CA THR A 76 8.14 -5.60 -19.23
C THR A 76 8.70 -5.86 -17.83
N ASP A 77 8.81 -7.12 -17.41
CA ASP A 77 9.45 -7.53 -16.16
C ASP A 77 10.94 -7.19 -16.17
N PHE A 78 11.62 -7.42 -17.28
CA PHE A 78 13.01 -7.04 -17.47
C PHE A 78 13.23 -5.52 -17.29
N ALA A 79 12.35 -4.71 -17.87
CA ALA A 79 12.38 -3.25 -17.70
C ALA A 79 11.99 -2.80 -16.27
N TYR A 80 11.17 -3.60 -15.57
CA TYR A 80 10.70 -3.31 -14.21
C TYR A 80 11.80 -3.44 -13.15
N ILE A 81 12.72 -4.39 -13.32
CA ILE A 81 13.82 -4.63 -12.37
C ILE A 81 14.60 -3.34 -12.02
N PRO A 82 15.17 -2.59 -12.97
CA PRO A 82 15.90 -1.35 -12.64
C PRO A 82 14.98 -0.28 -12.02
N LEU A 83 13.73 -0.16 -12.49
CA LEU A 83 12.76 0.77 -11.93
C LEU A 83 12.47 0.46 -10.45
N LEU A 84 12.28 -0.81 -10.11
CA LEU A 84 12.02 -1.25 -8.74
C LEU A 84 13.25 -1.06 -7.84
N ILE A 85 14.46 -1.31 -8.34
CA ILE A 85 15.70 -1.02 -7.61
C ILE A 85 15.78 0.47 -7.24
N ILE A 86 15.53 1.36 -8.21
CA ILE A 86 15.49 2.81 -7.98
C ILE A 86 14.41 3.17 -6.96
N THR A 87 13.24 2.53 -7.07
CA THR A 87 12.10 2.75 -6.17
C THR A 87 12.44 2.33 -4.74
N PHE A 88 13.06 1.17 -4.52
CA PHE A 88 13.47 0.74 -3.18
C PHE A 88 14.54 1.64 -2.59
N TYR A 89 15.54 2.03 -3.38
CA TYR A 89 16.55 2.98 -2.94
C TYR A 89 15.90 4.31 -2.51
N ALA A 90 15.03 4.86 -3.35
CA ALA A 90 14.31 6.10 -3.08
C ALA A 90 13.43 5.97 -1.83
N TRP A 91 12.76 4.83 -1.66
CA TRP A 91 11.92 4.52 -0.51
C TRP A 91 12.73 4.50 0.79
N ILE A 92 13.81 3.72 0.84
CA ILE A 92 14.70 3.60 2.00
C ILE A 92 15.33 4.96 2.35
N LYS A 93 15.73 5.74 1.35
CA LYS A 93 16.29 7.09 1.54
C LYS A 93 15.24 8.18 1.75
N ARG A 94 13.95 7.82 1.74
CA ARG A 94 12.80 8.72 1.93
C ARG A 94 12.79 9.90 0.96
N LYS A 95 13.17 9.65 -0.29
CA LYS A 95 13.28 10.68 -1.32
C LYS A 95 11.93 11.30 -1.67
N LYS A 96 11.91 12.61 -1.91
CA LYS A 96 10.72 13.39 -2.28
C LYS A 96 10.03 12.87 -3.53
N TYR A 97 10.76 12.21 -4.42
CA TYR A 97 10.20 11.63 -5.63
C TYR A 97 9.65 10.21 -5.49
N THR A 98 9.86 9.54 -4.34
CA THR A 98 9.31 8.20 -4.06
C THR A 98 7.80 8.11 -4.28
N PRO A 99 6.97 9.07 -3.83
CA PRO A 99 5.53 9.01 -4.08
C PRO A 99 5.19 8.96 -5.57
N TYR A 100 5.93 9.69 -6.42
CA TYR A 100 5.71 9.66 -7.87
C TYR A 100 6.10 8.31 -8.49
N LEU A 101 7.20 7.70 -8.04
CA LEU A 101 7.58 6.36 -8.47
C LEU A 101 6.53 5.32 -8.09
N MET A 102 5.96 5.42 -6.89
CA MET A 102 4.91 4.50 -6.43
C MET A 102 3.60 4.73 -7.18
N ILE A 103 3.24 5.97 -7.47
CA ILE A 103 2.08 6.28 -8.33
C ILE A 103 2.29 5.67 -9.71
N PHE A 104 3.45 5.87 -10.33
CA PHE A 104 3.78 5.31 -11.63
C PHE A 104 3.70 3.78 -11.62
N TYR A 105 4.28 3.13 -10.62
CA TYR A 105 4.18 1.70 -10.37
C TYR A 105 2.71 1.22 -10.32
N PHE A 106 1.87 1.84 -9.48
CA PHE A 106 0.47 1.42 -9.36
C PHE A 106 -0.37 1.74 -10.61
N VAL A 107 -0.03 2.79 -11.36
CA VAL A 107 -0.68 3.09 -12.65
C VAL A 107 -0.39 2.00 -13.67
N ILE A 108 0.86 1.53 -13.78
CA ILE A 108 1.20 0.43 -14.67
C ILE A 108 0.49 -0.86 -14.25
N HIS A 109 0.47 -1.17 -12.94
CA HIS A 109 -0.29 -2.31 -12.45
C HIS A 109 -1.79 -2.19 -12.77
N ALA A 110 -2.39 -1.00 -12.65
CA ALA A 110 -3.77 -0.78 -13.05
C ALA A 110 -3.98 -1.06 -14.55
N ILE A 111 -3.07 -0.61 -15.42
CA ILE A 111 -3.13 -0.87 -16.87
C ILE A 111 -3.01 -2.37 -17.17
N TRP A 112 -2.10 -3.07 -16.50
CA TRP A 112 -1.98 -4.53 -16.64
C TRP A 112 -3.26 -5.25 -16.23
N ASN A 113 -3.76 -5.01 -15.02
CA ASN A 113 -4.99 -5.64 -14.53
C ASN A 113 -6.19 -5.31 -15.44
N LEU A 114 -6.26 -4.09 -15.99
CA LEU A 114 -7.27 -3.72 -16.97
C LEU A 114 -7.14 -4.51 -18.28
N SER A 115 -5.91 -4.74 -18.74
CA SER A 115 -5.64 -5.53 -19.95
C SER A 115 -6.06 -6.99 -19.78
N TYR A 116 -5.80 -7.58 -18.61
CA TYR A 116 -6.26 -8.94 -18.26
C TYR A 116 -7.78 -9.05 -18.21
N LEU A 117 -8.46 -8.07 -17.60
CA LEU A 117 -9.93 -8.02 -17.52
C LEU A 117 -10.61 -7.99 -18.89
N VAL A 118 -10.02 -7.31 -19.86
CA VAL A 118 -10.57 -7.16 -21.20
C VAL A 118 -10.15 -8.31 -22.12
N GLY A 119 -8.99 -8.93 -21.89
CA GLY A 119 -8.31 -9.77 -22.88
C GLY A 119 -8.19 -11.27 -22.58
N VAL A 120 -8.22 -11.72 -21.32
CA VAL A 120 -7.75 -13.10 -21.01
C VAL A 120 -8.71 -13.89 -20.11
N ASP A 121 -9.15 -13.37 -18.96
CA ASP A 121 -9.99 -14.15 -18.03
C ASP A 121 -10.88 -13.24 -17.17
N GLY A 122 -12.17 -13.57 -17.08
CA GLY A 122 -13.21 -12.69 -16.55
C GLY A 122 -13.08 -12.24 -15.08
N PHE A 123 -13.33 -10.95 -14.87
CA PHE A 123 -13.93 -10.21 -13.75
C PHE A 123 -13.54 -10.42 -12.26
N ARG A 124 -12.81 -11.46 -11.83
CA ARG A 124 -12.68 -11.74 -10.37
C ARG A 124 -11.42 -11.17 -9.72
N LEU A 125 -10.26 -11.76 -9.96
CA LEU A 125 -9.03 -11.40 -9.23
C LEU A 125 -8.48 -10.04 -9.70
N ASP A 126 -8.54 -9.80 -11.01
CA ASP A 126 -7.99 -8.60 -11.64
C ASP A 126 -8.79 -7.34 -11.28
N THR A 127 -10.09 -7.47 -11.01
CA THR A 127 -10.93 -6.34 -10.54
C THR A 127 -10.50 -5.87 -9.16
N PHE A 128 -10.17 -6.80 -8.25
CA PHE A 128 -9.68 -6.45 -6.92
C PHE A 128 -8.30 -5.78 -7.00
N ASN A 129 -7.38 -6.35 -7.78
CA ASN A 129 -6.04 -5.79 -7.98
C ASN A 129 -6.09 -4.40 -8.63
N LEU A 130 -6.99 -4.21 -9.59
CA LEU A 130 -7.26 -2.91 -10.21
C LEU A 130 -7.76 -1.89 -9.18
N ALA A 131 -8.78 -2.25 -8.39
CA ALA A 131 -9.32 -1.38 -7.35
C ALA A 131 -8.25 -1.01 -6.31
N MET A 132 -7.43 -1.98 -5.87
CA MET A 132 -6.33 -1.73 -4.94
C MET A 132 -5.27 -0.82 -5.54
N SER A 133 -4.93 -0.98 -6.81
CA SER A 133 -3.99 -0.10 -7.51
C SER A 133 -4.50 1.34 -7.53
N ILE A 134 -5.78 1.54 -7.84
CA ILE A 134 -6.42 2.87 -7.82
C ILE A 134 -6.42 3.47 -6.39
N ILE A 135 -6.75 2.67 -5.37
CA ILE A 135 -6.72 3.11 -3.97
C ILE A 135 -5.32 3.59 -3.59
N TRP A 136 -4.28 2.86 -3.98
CA TRP A 136 -2.90 3.27 -3.70
C TRP A 136 -2.52 4.54 -4.45
N VAL A 137 -2.87 4.69 -5.72
CA VAL A 137 -2.63 5.94 -6.46
C VAL A 137 -3.26 7.12 -5.73
N ILE A 138 -4.54 7.02 -5.36
CA ILE A 138 -5.25 8.08 -4.62
C ILE A 138 -4.58 8.34 -3.27
N TYR A 139 -4.17 7.29 -2.57
CA TYR A 139 -3.46 7.39 -1.29
C TYR A 139 -2.14 8.15 -1.43
N PHE A 140 -1.29 7.81 -2.39
CA PHE A 140 -0.01 8.50 -2.58
C PHE A 140 -0.17 9.95 -3.05
N ILE A 141 -1.25 10.28 -3.76
CA ILE A 141 -1.57 11.66 -4.15
C ILE A 141 -2.06 12.48 -2.95
N ARG A 142 -2.99 11.94 -2.14
CA ARG A 142 -3.73 12.72 -1.13
C ARG A 142 -3.15 12.63 0.28
N SER A 143 -2.38 11.59 0.61
CA SER A 143 -1.96 11.33 1.98
C SER A 143 -0.95 12.35 2.49
N GLU A 144 -1.36 13.16 3.47
CA GLU A 144 -0.46 14.04 4.23
C GLU A 144 0.67 13.28 4.91
N ARG A 145 0.42 12.02 5.29
CA ARG A 145 1.45 11.16 5.87
C ARG A 145 2.57 10.87 4.86
N VAL A 146 2.21 10.53 3.62
CA VAL A 146 3.19 10.28 2.55
C VAL A 146 4.05 11.51 2.32
N LYS A 147 3.41 12.69 2.20
CA LYS A 147 4.11 13.97 2.01
C LYS A 147 5.10 14.31 3.14
N LYS A 148 4.76 13.97 4.39
CA LYS A 148 5.62 14.21 5.56
C LYS A 148 6.74 13.17 5.71
N VAL A 149 6.53 11.95 5.24
CA VAL A 149 7.54 10.88 5.33
C VAL A 149 8.58 11.02 4.21
N PHE A 150 8.18 11.35 2.99
CA PHE A 150 9.08 11.42 1.83
C PHE A 150 9.49 12.87 1.52
N THR A 151 10.50 13.37 2.23
CA THR A 151 10.92 14.80 2.18
C THR A 151 12.36 15.04 1.74
N ASN A 152 13.20 14.00 1.68
CA ASN A 152 14.65 14.09 1.41
C ASN A 152 15.01 14.08 -0.09
#